data_AF-E2SM04-F1
#
_entry.id   AF-E2SM04-F1
#
_cell.length_a   1.000
_cell.length_b   1.000
_cell.length_c   1.000
_cell.angle_alpha   90.00
_cell.angle_beta   90.00
_cell.angle_gamma   90.00
#
_symmetry.space_group_name_H-M   'P 1'
#
loop_
_entity.id
_entity.type
_entity.pdbx_description
1 polymer ?
#
loop_
_entity_poly.entity_id
_entity_poly.type
_entity_poly.pdbx_seq_one_letter_code
_entity_poly.pdbx_strand_id
1 'polypeptide(L)'
;MLRELTGNELGEMLIYAMLEEMLGARKLMSRVEIGSNPLSNGTECESVHLLSNIDSTGNISYEMVFGASNIIGDLRDAIDNAFQEIERTEKHGNKDIKMVEKTALSGFYRQNEIEFVKQHIIPEPGKTGNYEIAYGVFLGYTLGLNPAGLSNAEYKEKVNRRLELDIKQHASYIANKIISKGLDGHSFYFYILPFDDAETDKKEIMELIMKGEVTL
;
A
#
# COMPACT_ATOMS: atom_id res chain seq x y z
N MET A 1 -4.54 24.88 -10.97
CA MET A 1 -4.50 23.82 -11.99
C MET A 1 -5.09 22.59 -11.30
N LEU A 2 -6.33 22.24 -11.61
CA LEU A 2 -6.95 21.00 -11.09
C LEU A 2 -6.21 19.83 -11.74
N ARG A 3 -5.66 18.94 -10.91
CA ARG A 3 -5.01 17.71 -11.36
C ARG A 3 -6.11 16.85 -12.02
N GLU A 4 -5.90 16.48 -13.28
CA GLU A 4 -6.78 15.52 -13.96
C GLU A 4 -6.67 14.20 -13.19
N LEU A 5 -7.77 13.73 -12.61
CA LEU A 5 -7.72 12.52 -11.78
C LEU A 5 -7.57 11.32 -12.69
N THR A 6 -6.51 10.57 -12.44
CA THR A 6 -6.23 9.35 -13.17
C THR A 6 -7.01 8.16 -12.61
N GLY A 7 -7.57 8.33 -11.39
CA GLY A 7 -8.21 7.27 -10.61
C GLY A 7 -7.20 6.50 -9.76
N ASN A 8 -5.90 6.73 -9.96
CA ASN A 8 -4.83 6.12 -9.15
C ASN A 8 -4.86 6.65 -7.70
N GLU A 9 -5.39 7.86 -7.49
CA GLU A 9 -5.60 8.44 -6.17
C GLU A 9 -6.47 7.55 -5.27
N LEU A 10 -7.39 6.76 -5.85
CA LEU A 10 -8.18 5.79 -5.09
C LEU A 10 -7.30 4.68 -4.53
N GLY A 11 -6.36 4.18 -5.31
CA GLY A 11 -5.40 3.17 -4.88
C GLY A 11 -4.55 3.69 -3.72
N GLU A 12 -4.02 4.90 -3.85
CA GLU A 12 -3.24 5.59 -2.81
C GLU A 12 -4.04 5.73 -1.49
N MET A 13 -5.33 6.07 -1.57
CA MET A 13 -6.22 6.17 -0.40
C MET A 13 -6.53 4.81 0.22
N LEU A 14 -6.76 3.79 -0.60
CA LEU A 14 -7.10 2.46 -0.13
C LEU A 14 -5.90 1.79 0.52
N ILE A 15 -4.70 1.84 -0.07
CA ILE A 15 -3.52 1.25 0.55
C ILE A 15 -3.21 1.90 1.90
N TYR A 16 -3.34 3.22 1.99
CA TYR A 16 -3.25 3.95 3.26
C TYR A 16 -4.21 3.38 4.30
N ALA A 17 -5.50 3.27 3.95
CA ALA A 17 -6.54 2.81 4.88
C ALA A 17 -6.34 1.34 5.29
N MET A 18 -5.96 0.46 4.36
CA MET A 18 -5.72 -0.95 4.64
C MET A 18 -4.52 -1.14 5.58
N LEU A 19 -3.45 -0.37 5.39
CA LEU A 19 -2.29 -0.42 6.28
C LEU A 19 -2.59 0.09 7.69
N GLU A 20 -3.37 1.17 7.84
CA GLU A 20 -3.74 1.63 9.19
C GLU A 20 -4.77 0.72 9.87
N GLU A 21 -5.89 0.45 9.20
CA GLU A 21 -7.08 -0.15 9.82
C GLU A 21 -7.02 -1.69 9.84
N MET A 22 -6.44 -2.32 8.82
CA MET A 22 -6.38 -3.78 8.76
C MET A 22 -5.05 -4.33 9.26
N LEU A 23 -3.92 -3.73 8.88
CA LEU A 23 -2.61 -4.18 9.36
C LEU A 23 -2.28 -3.64 10.76
N GLY A 24 -2.89 -2.53 11.18
CA GLY A 24 -2.53 -1.84 12.42
C GLY A 24 -1.18 -1.11 12.31
N ALA A 25 -0.68 -0.90 11.08
CA ALA A 25 0.58 -0.21 10.83
C ALA A 25 0.34 1.30 10.87
N ARG A 26 0.97 1.97 11.82
CA ARG A 26 0.80 3.40 12.04
C ARG A 26 1.40 4.19 10.88
N LYS A 27 0.66 5.12 10.29
CA LYS A 27 1.20 6.04 9.29
C LYS A 27 2.42 6.81 9.82
N LEU A 28 3.48 6.81 9.02
CA LEU A 28 4.58 7.77 9.13
C LEU A 28 4.40 8.91 8.11
N MET A 29 4.09 8.56 6.86
CA MET A 29 3.88 9.53 5.76
C MET A 29 2.85 9.00 4.76
N SER A 30 2.01 9.89 4.22
CA SER A 30 1.10 9.64 3.10
C SER A 30 1.60 10.31 1.82
N ARG A 31 1.00 9.98 0.67
CA ARG A 31 1.31 10.57 -0.63
C ARG A 31 1.34 12.09 -0.62
N VAL A 32 0.41 12.72 0.10
CA VAL A 32 0.29 14.18 0.21
C VAL A 32 1.51 14.79 0.92
N GLU A 33 1.94 14.16 2.02
CA GLU A 33 3.11 14.59 2.79
C GLU A 33 4.42 14.31 2.04
N ILE A 34 4.51 13.16 1.38
CA ILE A 34 5.63 12.80 0.51
C ILE A 34 5.75 13.81 -0.62
N GLY A 35 4.65 14.08 -1.35
CA GLY A 35 4.64 15.02 -2.48
C GLY A 35 4.99 16.46 -2.10
N SER A 36 4.79 16.84 -0.84
CA SER A 36 5.14 18.18 -0.32
C SER A 36 6.53 18.25 0.31
N ASN A 37 7.25 17.12 0.40
CA ASN A 37 8.56 17.04 1.04
C ASN A 37 9.69 17.44 0.09
N PRO A 38 10.59 18.38 0.45
CA PRO A 38 11.74 18.72 -0.41
C PRO A 38 12.71 17.57 -0.68
N LEU A 39 12.66 16.50 0.12
CA LEU A 39 13.48 15.30 -0.03
C LEU A 39 12.86 14.22 -0.92
N SER A 40 11.60 14.39 -1.37
CA SER A 40 10.88 13.39 -2.16
C SER A 40 11.24 13.36 -3.65
N ASN A 41 12.27 14.09 -4.07
CA ASN A 41 12.67 14.14 -5.48
C ASN A 41 12.98 12.74 -6.03
N GLY A 42 12.06 12.21 -6.84
CA GLY A 42 12.15 10.91 -7.49
C GLY A 42 11.55 9.73 -6.71
N THR A 43 10.94 9.95 -5.54
CA THR A 43 10.19 8.89 -4.86
C THR A 43 8.82 8.71 -5.52
N GLU A 44 8.45 7.46 -5.75
CA GLU A 44 7.12 7.08 -6.23
C GLU A 44 6.27 6.46 -5.12
N CYS A 45 6.82 6.34 -3.90
CA CYS A 45 6.13 5.75 -2.76
C CYS A 45 4.81 6.47 -2.45
N GLU A 46 3.74 5.68 -2.34
CA GLU A 46 2.40 6.19 -2.05
C GLU A 46 2.17 6.43 -0.56
N SER A 47 2.72 5.58 0.30
CA SER A 47 2.66 5.76 1.75
C SER A 47 3.77 5.01 2.47
N VAL A 48 4.13 5.47 3.66
CA VAL A 48 5.06 4.77 4.55
C VAL A 48 4.41 4.64 5.92
N HIS A 49 4.36 3.40 6.42
CA HIS A 49 3.79 3.04 7.70
C HIS A 49 4.82 2.30 8.55
N LEU A 50 4.54 2.21 9.84
CA LEU A 50 5.35 1.49 10.81
C LEU A 50 4.50 0.43 11.49
N LEU A 51 4.86 -0.82 11.25
CA LEU A 51 4.27 -1.96 11.92
C LEU A 51 5.15 -2.39 13.09
N SER A 52 4.53 -2.65 14.24
CA SER A 52 5.18 -3.22 15.42
C SER A 52 4.69 -4.64 15.65
N ASN A 53 5.59 -5.60 15.63
CA ASN A 53 5.30 -7.00 15.91
C ASN A 53 5.90 -7.38 17.26
N ILE A 54 5.17 -8.18 18.05
CA ILE A 54 5.65 -8.73 19.31
C ILE A 54 5.76 -10.23 19.14
N ASP A 55 6.97 -10.77 19.29
CA ASP A 55 7.19 -12.21 19.19
C ASP A 55 6.69 -12.95 20.46
N SER A 56 6.69 -14.28 20.39
CA SER A 56 6.27 -15.14 21.52
C SER A 56 7.10 -14.97 22.81
N THR A 57 8.26 -14.34 22.72
CA THR A 57 9.16 -14.07 23.85
C THR A 57 9.03 -12.64 24.39
N GLY A 58 8.19 -11.81 23.77
CA GLY A 58 7.95 -10.43 24.16
C GLY A 58 8.92 -9.43 23.53
N ASN A 59 9.77 -9.84 22.58
CA ASN A 59 10.61 -8.89 21.86
C ASN A 59 9.79 -8.17 20.80
N ILE A 60 10.04 -6.86 20.67
CA ILE A 60 9.39 -6.03 19.68
C ILE A 60 10.30 -5.90 18.46
N SER A 61 9.78 -6.24 17.30
CA SER A 61 10.40 -5.96 16.00
C SER A 61 9.57 -4.95 15.24
N TYR A 62 10.22 -4.17 14.38
CA TYR A 62 9.55 -3.12 13.60
C TYR A 62 9.74 -3.36 12.12
N GLU A 63 8.71 -3.06 11.34
CA GLU A 63 8.76 -3.06 9.88
C GLU A 63 8.33 -1.70 9.35
N MET A 64 9.18 -1.10 8.52
CA MET A 64 8.82 0.07 7.72
C MET A 64 8.12 -0.44 6.45
N VAL A 65 6.81 -0.23 6.39
CA VAL A 65 5.95 -0.75 5.34
C VAL A 65 5.75 0.34 4.28
N PHE A 66 6.24 0.10 3.06
CA PHE A 66 6.05 0.97 1.91
C PHE A 66 4.79 0.54 1.15
N GLY A 67 3.86 1.46 0.96
CA GLY A 67 2.65 1.25 0.18
C GLY A 67 2.89 1.42 -1.32
N ALA A 68 2.32 0.50 -2.10
CA ALA A 68 2.19 0.57 -3.55
C ALA A 68 0.80 0.08 -3.97
N SER A 69 0.22 0.67 -5.01
CA SER A 69 -1.13 0.32 -5.44
C SER A 69 -1.28 0.31 -6.96
N ASN A 70 -2.21 -0.50 -7.45
CA ASN A 70 -2.65 -0.40 -8.83
C ASN A 70 -4.09 -0.86 -9.02
N ILE A 71 -4.86 -0.09 -9.79
CA ILE A 71 -6.24 -0.42 -10.18
C ILE A 71 -6.33 -0.37 -11.71
N ILE A 72 -6.38 -1.55 -12.34
CA ILE A 72 -6.41 -1.73 -13.80
C ILE A 72 -7.20 -2.98 -14.16
N GLY A 73 -7.75 -3.06 -15.37
CA GLY A 73 -8.69 -4.12 -15.75
C GLY A 73 -8.23 -5.56 -15.47
N ASP A 74 -6.95 -5.89 -15.67
CA ASP A 74 -6.41 -7.23 -15.47
C ASP A 74 -5.56 -7.35 -14.19
N LEU A 75 -5.76 -8.42 -13.41
CA LEU A 75 -5.05 -8.63 -12.14
C LEU A 75 -3.55 -8.80 -12.33
N ARG A 76 -3.11 -9.46 -13.42
CA ARG A 76 -1.68 -9.62 -13.72
C ARG A 76 -1.05 -8.27 -14.06
N ASP A 77 -1.73 -7.43 -14.82
CA ASP A 77 -1.28 -6.07 -15.11
C ASP A 77 -1.20 -5.23 -13.83
N ALA A 78 -2.17 -5.35 -12.92
CA ALA A 78 -2.15 -4.70 -11.61
C ALA A 78 -0.92 -5.11 -10.79
N ILE A 79 -0.66 -6.43 -10.71
CA ILE A 79 0.54 -6.98 -10.07
C ILE A 79 1.79 -6.45 -10.77
N ASP A 80 1.79 -6.40 -12.10
CA ASP A 80 2.96 -6.00 -12.86
C ASP A 80 3.37 -4.56 -12.60
N ASN A 81 2.39 -3.67 -12.59
CA ASN A 81 2.56 -2.24 -12.31
C ASN A 81 2.96 -1.98 -10.85
N ALA A 82 2.30 -2.61 -9.88
CA ALA A 82 2.64 -2.42 -8.46
C ALA A 82 4.09 -2.84 -8.16
N PHE A 83 4.55 -3.95 -8.74
CA PHE A 83 5.95 -4.37 -8.58
C PHE A 83 6.96 -3.46 -9.30
N GLN A 84 6.57 -2.81 -10.42
CA GLN A 84 7.46 -1.81 -11.04
C GLN A 84 7.69 -0.63 -10.11
N GLU A 85 6.66 -0.20 -9.38
CA GLU A 85 6.77 0.84 -8.36
C GLU A 85 7.64 0.38 -7.19
N ILE A 86 7.42 -0.83 -6.68
CA ILE A 86 8.26 -1.43 -5.62
C ILE A 86 9.73 -1.48 -6.03
N GLU A 87 10.04 -1.90 -7.26
CA GLU A 87 11.41 -1.90 -7.80
C GLU A 87 12.01 -0.49 -7.87
N ARG A 88 11.19 0.54 -8.12
CA ARG A 88 11.63 1.93 -8.10
C ARG A 88 11.87 2.40 -6.68
N THR A 89 11.00 2.05 -5.72
CA THR A 89 11.19 2.33 -4.29
C THR A 89 12.47 1.67 -3.76
N GLU A 90 12.73 0.40 -4.07
CA GLU A 90 13.97 -0.30 -3.71
C GLU A 90 15.23 0.43 -4.20
N LYS A 91 15.23 0.83 -5.49
CA LYS A 91 16.37 1.59 -6.06
C LYS A 91 16.57 2.95 -5.38
N HIS A 92 15.52 3.56 -4.86
CA HIS A 92 15.55 4.81 -4.11
C HIS A 92 15.62 4.62 -2.59
N GLY A 93 15.62 3.38 -2.08
CA GLY A 93 15.28 3.07 -0.68
C GLY A 93 16.08 3.88 0.35
N ASN A 94 17.39 4.05 0.14
CA ASN A 94 18.24 4.86 1.01
C ASN A 94 17.83 6.34 1.11
N LYS A 95 17.23 6.92 0.05
CA LYS A 95 16.72 8.30 0.07
C LYS A 95 15.34 8.34 0.71
N ASP A 96 14.48 7.39 0.41
CA ASP A 96 13.10 7.34 0.91
C ASP A 96 13.10 7.08 2.41
N ILE A 97 13.94 6.17 2.89
CA ILE A 97 14.23 5.95 4.31
C ILE A 97 14.71 7.24 4.99
N LYS A 98 15.71 7.92 4.41
CA LYS A 98 16.22 9.19 4.98
C LYS A 98 15.18 10.29 5.01
N MET A 99 14.29 10.34 4.02
CA MET A 99 13.17 11.27 4.01
C MET A 99 12.22 10.95 5.18
N VAL A 100 11.86 9.68 5.35
CA VAL A 100 10.99 9.23 6.45
C VAL A 100 11.63 9.55 7.79
N GLU A 101 12.88 9.16 8.03
CA GLU A 101 13.60 9.43 9.28
C GLU A 101 13.65 10.93 9.63
N LYS A 102 13.91 11.79 8.63
CA LYS A 102 13.95 13.25 8.84
C LYS A 102 12.58 13.88 9.04
N THR A 103 11.55 13.36 8.39
CA THR A 103 10.19 13.91 8.45
C THR A 103 9.47 13.44 9.71
N ALA A 104 9.67 12.18 10.08
CA ALA A 104 9.25 11.58 11.33
C ALA A 104 9.67 12.47 12.53
N LEU A 105 10.89 13.04 12.54
CA LEU A 105 11.31 13.99 13.59
C LEU A 105 10.42 15.23 13.75
N SER A 106 9.74 15.65 12.69
CA SER A 106 8.96 16.89 12.64
C SER A 106 7.44 16.69 12.78
N GLY A 107 6.95 15.46 12.57
CA GLY A 107 5.52 15.17 12.40
C GLY A 107 4.78 14.57 13.61
N PHE A 108 5.48 14.19 14.70
CA PHE A 108 4.82 13.61 15.88
C PHE A 108 4.41 14.67 16.91
N TYR A 109 3.12 14.75 17.18
CA TYR A 109 2.53 15.76 18.07
C TYR A 109 2.56 15.39 19.56
N ARG A 110 2.84 14.13 19.92
CA ARG A 110 2.93 13.69 21.32
C ARG A 110 4.34 13.24 21.70
N GLN A 111 4.79 13.67 22.88
CA GLN A 111 6.16 13.47 23.35
C GLN A 111 6.58 11.99 23.44
N ASN A 112 5.65 11.09 23.79
CA ASN A 112 5.87 9.65 23.84
C ASN A 112 6.05 9.02 22.45
N GLU A 113 5.40 9.57 21.43
CA GLU A 113 5.52 9.11 20.04
C GLU A 113 6.87 9.55 19.43
N ILE A 114 7.34 10.74 19.81
CA ILE A 114 8.68 11.24 19.45
C ILE A 114 9.77 10.34 20.01
N GLU A 115 9.66 9.93 21.28
CA GLU A 115 10.65 9.07 21.93
C GLU A 115 10.72 7.69 21.28
N PHE A 116 9.57 7.12 20.96
CA PHE A 116 9.46 5.84 20.25
C PHE A 116 10.15 5.88 18.88
N VAL A 117 9.87 6.91 18.08
CA VAL A 117 10.46 7.11 16.74
C VAL A 117 11.97 7.34 16.82
N LYS A 118 12.41 8.17 17.78
CA LYS A 118 13.84 8.43 18.00
C LYS A 118 14.63 7.19 18.41
N GLN A 119 14.02 6.30 19.18
CA GLN A 119 14.70 5.10 19.69
C GLN A 119 14.76 3.97 18.66
N HIS A 120 13.76 3.83 17.79
CA HIS A 120 13.62 2.64 16.94
C HIS A 120 13.81 2.91 15.45
N ILE A 121 13.40 4.09 14.97
CA ILE A 121 13.37 4.42 13.54
C ILE A 121 14.55 5.28 13.15
N ILE A 122 15.01 6.15 14.05
CA ILE A 122 16.09 7.07 13.73
C ILE A 122 17.40 6.47 14.20
N PRO A 123 18.33 6.15 13.30
CA PRO A 123 19.64 5.69 13.69
C PRO A 123 20.39 6.75 14.52
N GLU A 124 21.05 6.31 15.60
CA GLU A 124 22.12 7.10 16.19
C GLU A 124 23.25 7.30 15.15
N PRO A 125 24.01 8.41 15.22
CA PRO A 125 25.15 8.61 14.32
C PRO A 125 26.08 7.39 14.28
N GLY A 126 26.16 6.72 13.12
CA GLY A 126 26.99 5.53 12.91
C GLY A 126 26.27 4.17 13.10
N LYS A 127 24.97 4.16 13.41
CA LYS A 127 24.12 2.95 13.43
C LYS A 127 23.08 3.01 12.31
N THR A 128 22.44 1.88 12.00
CA THR A 128 21.21 1.82 11.19
C THR A 128 20.00 1.74 12.11
N GLY A 129 18.83 2.17 11.65
CA GLY A 129 17.60 1.99 12.42
C GLY A 129 17.32 0.51 12.71
N ASN A 130 16.57 0.23 13.77
CA ASN A 130 16.24 -1.13 14.18
C ASN A 130 14.85 -1.51 13.63
N TYR A 131 14.78 -1.65 12.31
CA TYR A 131 13.57 -2.06 11.59
C TYR A 131 13.92 -2.79 10.29
N GLU A 132 13.02 -3.65 9.85
CA GLU A 132 13.05 -4.31 8.55
C GLU A 132 12.22 -3.53 7.52
N ILE A 133 12.44 -3.81 6.24
CA ILE A 133 11.64 -3.24 5.14
C ILE A 133 10.55 -4.24 4.74
N ALA A 134 9.33 -3.74 4.55
CA ALA A 134 8.18 -4.50 4.10
C ALA A 134 7.36 -3.72 3.06
N TYR A 135 6.47 -4.42 2.35
CA TYR A 135 5.63 -3.85 1.30
C TYR A 135 4.14 -4.11 1.52
N GLY A 136 3.36 -3.04 1.55
CA GLY A 136 1.90 -3.09 1.47
C GLY A 136 1.47 -2.92 0.02
N VAL A 137 0.68 -3.85 -0.51
CA VAL A 137 0.32 -3.86 -1.92
C VAL A 137 -1.20 -3.94 -2.08
N PHE A 138 -1.80 -2.91 -2.69
CA PHE A 138 -3.22 -2.90 -3.03
C PHE A 138 -3.42 -3.14 -4.54
N LEU A 139 -4.26 -4.12 -4.88
CA LEU A 139 -4.52 -4.54 -6.25
C LEU A 139 -6.03 -4.51 -6.54
N GLY A 140 -6.44 -3.60 -7.42
CA GLY A 140 -7.80 -3.52 -7.96
C GLY A 140 -7.86 -4.08 -9.38
N TYR A 141 -8.87 -4.90 -9.68
CA TYR A 141 -9.05 -5.48 -11.01
C TYR A 141 -10.51 -5.69 -11.40
N THR A 142 -10.78 -5.80 -12.72
CA THR A 142 -12.12 -6.08 -13.23
C THR A 142 -12.43 -7.56 -13.05
N LEU A 143 -13.50 -7.87 -12.31
CA LEU A 143 -13.88 -9.25 -11.98
C LEU A 143 -14.42 -10.02 -13.19
N GLY A 144 -15.05 -9.31 -14.13
CA GLY A 144 -15.59 -9.86 -15.38
C GLY A 144 -16.81 -10.77 -15.20
N LEU A 145 -17.58 -10.59 -14.12
CA LEU A 145 -18.84 -11.30 -13.91
C LEU A 145 -20.02 -10.52 -14.47
N ASN A 146 -20.92 -11.22 -15.16
CA ASN A 146 -22.19 -10.64 -15.59
C ASN A 146 -23.27 -10.91 -14.53
N PRO A 147 -23.88 -9.87 -13.92
CA PRO A 147 -24.94 -10.04 -12.93
C PRO A 147 -26.29 -10.45 -13.53
N ALA A 148 -26.46 -10.37 -14.86
CA ALA A 148 -27.75 -10.60 -15.52
C ALA A 148 -28.32 -12.00 -15.21
N GLY A 149 -29.55 -12.02 -14.69
CA GLY A 149 -30.27 -13.26 -14.37
C GLY A 149 -29.86 -13.94 -13.06
N LEU A 150 -29.03 -13.29 -12.23
CA LEU A 150 -28.64 -13.80 -10.91
C LEU A 150 -29.39 -13.06 -9.80
N SER A 151 -29.78 -13.79 -8.75
CA SER A 151 -30.15 -13.16 -7.49
C SER A 151 -28.92 -12.57 -6.79
N ASN A 152 -29.14 -11.65 -5.84
CA ASN A 152 -28.06 -11.05 -5.06
C ASN A 152 -27.21 -12.10 -4.31
N ALA A 153 -27.84 -13.17 -3.82
CA ALA A 153 -27.15 -14.25 -3.12
C ALA A 153 -26.25 -15.04 -4.08
N GLU A 154 -26.76 -15.40 -5.27
CA GLU A 154 -26.00 -16.11 -6.29
C GLU A 154 -24.85 -15.27 -6.85
N TYR A 155 -25.08 -13.96 -7.05
CA TYR A 155 -24.03 -13.05 -7.49
C TYR A 155 -22.90 -12.99 -6.46
N LYS A 156 -23.23 -12.79 -5.17
CA LYS A 156 -22.25 -12.75 -4.09
C LYS A 156 -21.43 -14.05 -3.98
N GLU A 157 -22.08 -15.20 -4.13
CA GLU A 157 -21.37 -16.49 -4.13
C GLU A 157 -20.40 -16.60 -5.31
N LYS A 158 -20.84 -16.21 -6.51
CA LYS A 158 -19.97 -16.21 -7.70
C LYS A 158 -18.80 -15.25 -7.58
N VAL A 159 -19.01 -14.06 -7.02
CA VAL A 159 -17.94 -13.09 -6.74
C VAL A 159 -16.89 -13.70 -5.84
N ASN A 160 -17.29 -14.25 -4.69
CA ASN A 160 -16.36 -14.87 -3.73
C ASN A 160 -15.58 -16.02 -4.36
N ARG A 161 -16.26 -16.90 -5.10
CA ARG A 161 -15.61 -18.03 -5.77
C ARG A 161 -14.62 -17.56 -6.84
N ARG A 162 -14.98 -16.54 -7.62
CA ARG A 162 -14.11 -15.99 -8.66
C ARG A 162 -12.86 -15.35 -8.04
N LEU A 163 -13.05 -14.54 -7.01
CA LEU A 163 -11.94 -13.92 -6.26
C LEU A 163 -10.96 -14.97 -5.72
N GLU A 164 -11.46 -16.04 -5.09
CA GLU A 164 -10.61 -17.12 -4.57
C GLU A 164 -9.82 -17.82 -5.69
N LEU A 165 -10.45 -18.06 -6.84
CA LEU A 165 -9.78 -18.67 -8.01
C LEU A 165 -8.70 -17.75 -8.59
N ASP A 166 -9.01 -16.46 -8.75
CA ASP A 166 -8.07 -15.49 -9.33
C ASP A 166 -6.83 -15.34 -8.45
N ILE A 167 -7.01 -15.25 -7.12
CA ILE A 167 -5.90 -15.20 -6.15
C ILE A 167 -5.04 -16.47 -6.25
N LYS A 168 -5.66 -17.66 -6.25
CA LYS A 168 -4.92 -18.94 -6.33
C LYS A 168 -4.13 -19.06 -7.62
N GLN A 169 -4.67 -18.60 -8.74
CA GLN A 169 -4.00 -18.65 -10.04
C GLN A 169 -2.79 -17.72 -10.11
N HIS A 170 -2.81 -16.59 -9.39
CA HIS A 170 -1.74 -15.59 -9.41
C HIS A 170 -0.75 -15.72 -8.24
N ALA A 171 -1.05 -16.50 -7.20
CA ALA A 171 -0.16 -16.67 -6.04
C ALA A 171 1.26 -17.11 -6.44
N SER A 172 1.39 -18.11 -7.32
CA SER A 172 2.71 -18.54 -7.82
C SER A 172 3.38 -17.48 -8.68
N TYR A 173 2.62 -16.67 -9.41
CA TYR A 173 3.16 -15.57 -10.20
C TYR A 173 3.75 -14.49 -9.30
N ILE A 174 3.02 -14.08 -8.26
CA ILE A 174 3.47 -13.10 -7.25
C ILE A 174 4.74 -13.63 -6.56
N ALA A 175 4.73 -14.87 -6.07
CA ALA A 175 5.89 -15.47 -5.40
C ALA A 175 7.13 -15.49 -6.31
N ASN A 176 6.97 -15.88 -7.57
CA ASN A 176 8.06 -15.84 -8.54
C ASN A 176 8.56 -14.41 -8.78
N LYS A 177 7.66 -13.42 -8.79
CA LYS A 177 8.04 -12.02 -8.97
C LYS A 177 8.89 -11.53 -7.80
N ILE A 178 8.48 -11.80 -6.56
CA ILE A 178 9.25 -11.49 -5.34
C ILE A 178 10.67 -12.06 -5.45
N ILE A 179 10.81 -13.36 -5.74
CA ILE A 179 12.11 -14.03 -5.83
C ILE A 179 12.94 -13.46 -7.00
N SER A 180 12.35 -13.34 -8.19
CA SER A 180 13.07 -12.89 -9.39
C SER A 180 13.58 -11.45 -9.30
N LYS A 181 13.00 -10.65 -8.42
CA LYS A 181 13.39 -9.26 -8.15
C LYS A 181 14.30 -9.12 -6.92
N GLY A 182 14.63 -10.23 -6.25
CA GLY A 182 15.47 -10.23 -5.04
C GLY A 182 14.80 -9.58 -3.84
N LEU A 183 13.46 -9.66 -3.77
CA LEU A 183 12.64 -9.07 -2.71
C LEU A 183 12.24 -10.09 -1.64
N ASP A 184 12.75 -11.32 -1.72
CA ASP A 184 12.42 -12.44 -0.85
C ASP A 184 12.92 -12.29 0.61
N GLY A 185 13.72 -11.26 0.88
CA GLY A 185 14.06 -10.82 2.23
C GLY A 185 13.04 -9.87 2.88
N HIS A 186 11.99 -9.45 2.16
CA HIS A 186 10.98 -8.51 2.67
C HIS A 186 9.65 -9.19 2.95
N SER A 187 8.94 -8.69 3.96
CA SER A 187 7.54 -9.05 4.19
C SER A 187 6.62 -8.36 3.18
N PHE A 188 5.55 -9.06 2.78
CA PHE A 188 4.53 -8.52 1.86
C PHE A 188 3.13 -8.69 2.43
N TYR A 189 2.33 -7.63 2.32
CA TYR A 189 0.93 -7.56 2.77
C TYR A 189 0.05 -7.19 1.57
N PHE A 190 -0.60 -8.19 0.97
CA PHE A 190 -1.44 -8.01 -0.23
C PHE A 190 -2.91 -7.80 0.12
N TYR A 191 -3.53 -6.81 -0.51
CA TYR A 191 -4.96 -6.52 -0.47
C TYR A 191 -5.47 -6.57 -1.91
N ILE A 192 -6.42 -7.46 -2.20
CA ILE A 192 -6.95 -7.67 -3.55
C ILE A 192 -8.44 -7.39 -3.53
N LEU A 193 -8.89 -6.41 -4.32
CA LEU A 193 -10.27 -5.97 -4.38
C LEU A 193 -10.81 -6.06 -5.82
N PRO A 194 -11.89 -6.82 -6.06
CA PRO A 194 -12.51 -6.86 -7.37
C PRO A 194 -13.46 -5.66 -7.58
N PHE A 195 -13.46 -5.14 -8.80
CA PHE A 195 -14.35 -4.09 -9.32
C PHE A 195 -15.24 -4.67 -10.43
N ASP A 196 -16.38 -4.03 -10.70
CA ASP A 196 -17.23 -4.41 -11.83
C ASP A 196 -16.58 -3.95 -13.14
N ASP A 197 -16.01 -2.74 -13.16
CA ASP A 197 -15.11 -2.23 -14.19
C ASP A 197 -14.03 -1.34 -13.54
N ALA A 198 -12.82 -1.88 -13.36
CA ALA A 198 -11.75 -1.18 -12.63
C ALA A 198 -11.35 0.17 -13.24
N GLU A 199 -11.50 0.38 -14.54
CA GLU A 199 -11.12 1.64 -15.21
C GLU A 199 -12.16 2.74 -15.03
N THR A 200 -13.42 2.34 -15.00
CA THR A 200 -14.58 3.23 -14.84
C THR A 200 -14.83 3.50 -13.36
N ASP A 201 -14.95 2.44 -12.56
CA ASP A 201 -15.30 2.51 -11.14
C ASP A 201 -14.30 3.37 -10.35
N LYS A 202 -12.99 3.24 -10.62
CA LYS A 202 -11.97 4.04 -9.92
C LYS A 202 -12.18 5.55 -10.11
N LYS A 203 -12.66 5.97 -11.28
CA LYS A 203 -12.91 7.39 -11.59
C LYS A 203 -14.20 7.85 -10.94
N GLU A 204 -15.27 7.06 -11.10
CA GLU A 204 -16.58 7.39 -10.52
C GLU A 204 -16.54 7.49 -8.99
N ILE A 205 -15.87 6.54 -8.33
CA ILE A 205 -15.69 6.56 -6.88
C ILE A 205 -14.92 7.82 -6.45
N MET A 206 -13.83 8.17 -7.15
CA MET A 206 -13.07 9.39 -6.82
C MET A 206 -13.89 10.66 -7.02
N GLU A 207 -14.71 10.73 -8.08
CA GLU A 207 -15.62 11.86 -8.26
C GLU A 207 -16.62 11.99 -7.12
N LEU A 208 -17.21 10.89 -6.66
CA LEU A 208 -18.16 10.90 -5.54
C LEU A 208 -17.50 11.36 -4.23
N ILE A 209 -16.28 10.87 -3.95
CA ILE A 209 -15.51 11.26 -2.76
C ILE A 209 -15.26 12.78 -2.76
N MET A 210 -14.84 13.35 -3.88
CA MET A 210 -14.56 14.79 -3.96
C MET A 210 -15.80 15.68 -3.91
N LYS A 211 -16.92 15.22 -4.47
CA LYS A 211 -18.20 15.95 -4.39
C LYS A 211 -18.77 15.93 -2.97
N GLY A 212 -18.22 15.13 -2.06
CA GLY A 212 -18.73 14.94 -0.70
C GLY A 212 -20.05 14.17 -0.67
N GLU A 213 -20.35 13.43 -1.74
CA GLU A 213 -21.61 12.68 -1.91
C GLU A 213 -21.53 11.27 -1.26
N VAL A 214 -20.36 10.87 -0.78
CA VAL A 214 -20.19 9.63 -0.01
C VAL A 214 -20.68 9.86 1.42
N THR A 215 -21.89 9.39 1.69
CA THR A 215 -22.36 9.17 3.07
C THR A 215 -21.94 7.76 3.47
N LEU A 216 -20.99 7.65 4.40
CA LEU A 216 -20.58 6.37 5.01
C LEU A 216 -21.68 5.81 5.91
#